data_AF-A0A6L7VQH9-F1
#
_entry.id   AF-A0A6L7VQH9-F1
#
_cell.length_a   1.000
_cell.length_b   1.000
_cell.length_c   1.000
_cell.angle_alpha   90.00
_cell.angle_beta   90.00
_cell.angle_gamma   90.00
#
_symmetry.space_group_name_H-M   'P 1'
#
loop_
_entity.id
_entity.type
_entity.pdbx_description
1 polymer ?
#
loop_
_entity_poly.entity_id
_entity_poly.type
_entity_poly.pdbx_seq_one_letter_code
_entity_poly.pdbx_strand_id
1 'polypeptide(L)'
;MAQYPKLKEIYATYSEHGFEIVSVCTDFTKEQWKESSEEHQLPWIDVGEINDEYLAGSTSKAFRLRSLPRSYLVDTNGCILHSHMFPKPLEDFLETKYEEELEALEASKDNTMLDSTGKQNDS
;
A
#
# COMPACT_ATOMS: atom_id res chain seq x y z
N MET A 1 -15.95 -0.92 2.37
CA MET A 1 -14.80 -0.95 3.30
C MET A 1 -14.10 0.41 3.30
N ALA A 2 -14.00 1.09 4.44
CA ALA A 2 -13.58 2.50 4.54
C ALA A 2 -12.07 2.77 4.35
N GLN A 3 -11.25 1.74 4.10
CA GLN A 3 -9.79 1.86 4.16
C GLN A 3 -9.10 1.96 2.79
N TYR A 4 -9.69 1.42 1.71
CA TYR A 4 -9.05 1.38 0.39
C TYR A 4 -8.66 2.76 -0.16
N PRO A 5 -9.49 3.82 -0.07
CA PRO A 5 -9.08 5.14 -0.58
C PRO A 5 -7.78 5.62 0.05
N LYS A 6 -7.66 5.52 1.38
CA LYS A 6 -6.45 5.94 2.09
C LYS A 6 -5.24 5.06 1.79
N LEU A 7 -5.43 3.75 1.68
CA LEU A 7 -4.35 2.84 1.28
C LEU A 7 -3.85 3.11 -0.13
N LYS A 8 -4.73 3.50 -1.07
CA LYS A 8 -4.32 3.90 -2.42
C LYS A 8 -3.50 5.18 -2.43
N GLU A 9 -3.86 6.17 -1.61
CA GLU A 9 -3.06 7.38 -1.44
C GLU A 9 -1.65 7.04 -0.93
N ILE A 10 -1.57 6.27 0.16
CA ILE A 10 -0.30 5.82 0.73
C ILE A 10 0.51 5.04 -0.31
N TYR A 11 -0.12 4.10 -1.01
CA TYR A 11 0.55 3.29 -2.02
C TYR A 11 1.08 4.13 -3.18
N ALA A 12 0.31 5.10 -3.67
CA ALA A 12 0.77 6.01 -4.72
C ALA A 12 2.01 6.82 -4.31
N THR A 13 2.11 7.21 -3.04
CA THR A 13 3.27 7.95 -2.52
C THR A 13 4.50 7.06 -2.33
N TYR A 14 4.34 5.85 -1.79
CA TYR A 14 5.48 5.06 -1.31
C TYR A 14 5.86 3.87 -2.21
N SER A 15 5.03 3.49 -3.19
CA SER A 15 5.28 2.29 -4.03
C SER A 15 6.58 2.36 -4.83
N GLU A 16 6.95 3.53 -5.33
CA GLU A 16 8.20 3.72 -6.07
C GLU A 16 9.44 3.77 -5.16
N HIS A 17 9.25 3.82 -3.84
CA HIS A 17 10.29 3.94 -2.82
C HIS A 17 10.54 2.61 -2.08
N GLY A 18 10.19 1.48 -2.68
CA GLY A 18 10.42 0.15 -2.12
C GLY A 18 9.40 -0.29 -1.07
N PHE A 19 8.25 0.38 -0.98
CA PHE A 19 7.08 -0.09 -0.22
C PHE A 19 6.11 -0.86 -1.11
N GLU A 20 5.49 -1.92 -0.58
CA GLU A 20 4.50 -2.72 -1.29
C GLU A 20 3.34 -3.09 -0.35
N ILE A 21 2.13 -3.17 -0.90
CA ILE A 21 0.95 -3.70 -0.22
C ILE A 21 0.58 -5.03 -0.84
N VAL A 22 0.42 -6.07 -0.02
CA VAL A 22 -0.13 -7.35 -0.48
C VAL A 22 -1.42 -7.61 0.28
N SER A 23 -2.54 -7.71 -0.44
CA SER A 23 -3.81 -8.16 0.13
C SER A 23 -4.04 -9.63 -0.15
N VAL A 24 -4.54 -10.34 0.88
CA VAL A 24 -4.97 -11.73 0.76
C VAL A 24 -6.44 -11.80 1.15
N CYS A 25 -7.31 -12.03 0.18
CA CYS A 25 -8.72 -12.29 0.40
C CYS A 25 -8.91 -13.78 0.72
N THR A 26 -9.65 -14.07 1.80
CA THR A 26 -9.88 -15.46 2.28
C THR A 26 -11.37 -15.74 2.56
N ASP A 27 -12.22 -14.74 2.46
CA ASP A 27 -13.63 -14.73 2.85
C ASP A 27 -14.61 -14.78 1.67
N PHE A 28 -14.11 -14.67 0.44
CA PHE A 28 -14.92 -14.66 -0.78
C PHE A 28 -14.75 -15.94 -1.59
N THR A 29 -15.75 -16.26 -2.42
CA THR A 29 -15.54 -17.15 -3.57
C THR A 29 -14.61 -16.48 -4.58
N LYS A 30 -14.09 -17.27 -5.52
CA LYS A 30 -13.22 -16.74 -6.58
C LYS A 30 -13.90 -15.63 -7.37
N GLU A 31 -15.19 -15.76 -7.66
CA GLU A 31 -15.97 -14.80 -8.43
C GLU A 31 -16.18 -13.52 -7.65
N GLN A 32 -16.56 -13.62 -6.37
CA GLN A 32 -16.74 -12.47 -5.47
C GLN A 32 -15.42 -11.71 -5.25
N TRP A 33 -14.31 -12.43 -5.07
CA TRP A 33 -12.99 -11.82 -4.95
C TRP A 33 -12.63 -11.04 -6.21
N LYS A 34 -12.79 -11.64 -7.39
CA LYS A 34 -12.52 -10.98 -8.67
C LYS A 34 -13.37 -9.74 -8.87
N GLU A 35 -14.67 -9.84 -8.65
CA GLU A 35 -15.59 -8.70 -8.78
C GLU A 35 -15.18 -7.57 -7.83
N SER A 36 -14.85 -7.87 -6.58
CA SER A 36 -14.40 -6.86 -5.61
C SER A 36 -13.05 -6.24 -5.99
N SER A 37 -12.09 -7.04 -6.47
CA SER A 37 -10.80 -6.56 -6.96
C SER A 37 -10.96 -5.62 -8.15
N GLU A 38 -11.86 -5.95 -9.08
CA GLU A 38 -12.17 -5.13 -10.26
C GLU A 38 -12.91 -3.85 -9.88
N GLU A 39 -13.94 -3.95 -9.03
CA GLU A 39 -14.72 -2.80 -8.53
C GLU A 39 -13.82 -1.80 -7.82
N HIS A 40 -12.92 -2.29 -6.97
CA HIS A 40 -12.06 -1.44 -6.18
C HIS A 40 -10.77 -1.04 -6.87
N GLN A 41 -10.46 -1.55 -8.06
CA GLN A 41 -9.27 -1.16 -8.85
C GLN A 41 -8.01 -1.09 -7.97
N LEU A 42 -7.67 -2.20 -7.32
CA LEU A 42 -6.55 -2.25 -6.39
C LEU A 42 -5.23 -2.17 -7.18
N PRO A 43 -4.37 -1.16 -6.95
CA PRO A 43 -3.14 -0.97 -7.72
C PRO A 43 -1.96 -1.84 -7.25
N TRP A 44 -2.15 -2.59 -6.17
CA TRP A 44 -1.15 -3.42 -5.52
C TRP A 44 -1.44 -4.91 -5.73
N ILE A 45 -0.58 -5.79 -5.21
CA ILE A 45 -0.75 -7.24 -5.37
C ILE A 45 -1.95 -7.72 -4.55
N ASP A 46 -2.98 -8.23 -5.22
CA ASP A 46 -4.17 -8.81 -4.60
C ASP A 46 -4.29 -10.31 -4.90
N VAL A 47 -4.44 -11.13 -3.86
CA VAL A 47 -4.43 -12.60 -3.95
C VAL A 47 -5.69 -13.17 -3.31
N GLY A 48 -6.47 -13.96 -4.06
CA GLY A 48 -7.58 -14.74 -3.52
C GLY A 48 -7.14 -16.14 -3.06
N GLU A 49 -7.04 -16.37 -1.75
CA GLU A 49 -6.84 -17.68 -1.15
C GLU A 49 -8.21 -18.32 -0.81
N ILE A 50 -8.86 -18.85 -1.84
CA ILE A 50 -10.25 -19.34 -1.75
C ILE A 50 -10.30 -20.69 -1.01
N ASN A 51 -11.11 -20.74 0.04
CA ASN A 51 -11.38 -21.94 0.83
C ASN A 51 -12.88 -22.02 1.15
N ASP A 52 -13.39 -23.24 1.36
CA ASP A 52 -14.80 -23.46 1.70
C ASP A 52 -15.16 -23.00 3.12
N GLU A 53 -14.15 -22.85 3.99
CA GLU A 53 -14.31 -22.47 5.39
C GLU A 53 -13.56 -21.17 5.72
N TYR A 54 -14.19 -20.32 6.54
CA TYR A 54 -13.61 -19.08 7.04
C TYR A 54 -12.30 -19.32 7.79
N LEU A 55 -11.23 -18.62 7.40
CA LEU A 55 -9.88 -18.72 7.98
C LEU A 55 -9.24 -20.13 7.91
N ALA A 56 -9.63 -20.96 6.94
CA ALA A 56 -9.08 -22.31 6.78
C ALA A 56 -7.79 -22.38 5.93
N GLY A 57 -7.47 -21.29 5.21
CA GLY A 57 -6.32 -21.20 4.31
C GLY A 57 -4.95 -21.32 5.00
N SER A 58 -3.93 -21.59 4.20
CA SER A 58 -2.53 -21.67 4.64
C SER A 58 -2.05 -20.34 5.24
N THR A 59 -2.43 -19.20 4.66
CA THR A 59 -2.10 -17.86 5.18
C THR A 59 -2.72 -17.66 6.56
N SER A 60 -4.01 -18.01 6.69
CA SER A 60 -4.75 -17.88 7.96
C SER A 60 -4.10 -18.69 9.08
N LYS A 61 -3.65 -19.91 8.78
CA LYS A 61 -2.93 -20.77 9.72
C LYS A 61 -1.54 -20.24 10.05
N ALA A 62 -0.77 -19.82 9.06
CA ALA A 62 0.60 -19.31 9.24
C ALA A 62 0.63 -18.06 10.13
N PHE A 63 -0.28 -17.12 9.89
CA PHE A 63 -0.38 -15.87 10.66
C PHE A 63 -1.29 -16.00 11.91
N ARG A 64 -1.79 -17.21 12.19
CA ARG A 64 -2.67 -17.52 13.33
C ARG A 64 -3.85 -16.55 13.44
N LEU A 65 -4.48 -16.27 12.31
CA LEU A 65 -5.60 -15.34 12.23
C LEU A 65 -6.78 -15.87 13.05
N ARG A 66 -7.42 -14.97 13.80
CA ARG A 66 -8.63 -15.27 14.59
C ARG A 66 -9.85 -14.47 14.13
N SER A 67 -9.63 -13.44 13.34
CA SER A 67 -10.65 -12.53 12.80
C SER A 67 -10.06 -11.70 11.67
N LEU A 68 -10.90 -11.20 10.77
CA LEU A 68 -10.58 -10.21 9.75
C LEU A 68 -11.32 -8.89 10.04
N PRO A 69 -10.84 -7.73 9.53
CA PRO A 69 -9.60 -7.55 8.78
C PRO A 69 -8.35 -7.62 9.67
N ARG A 70 -7.22 -8.01 9.08
CA ARG A 70 -5.88 -8.02 9.69
C ARG A 70 -4.86 -7.49 8.70
N SER A 71 -3.85 -6.83 9.23
CA SER A 71 -2.73 -6.27 8.48
C SER A 71 -1.46 -6.45 9.28
N TYR A 72 -0.33 -6.57 8.59
CA TYR A 72 0.98 -6.70 9.20
C TYR A 72 1.94 -5.80 8.43
N LEU A 73 2.77 -5.06 9.14
CA LEU A 73 3.91 -4.39 8.53
C LEU A 73 5.13 -5.29 8.69
N VAL A 74 5.76 -5.62 7.57
CA VAL A 74 6.86 -6.57 7.49
C VAL A 74 8.07 -5.85 6.89
N ASP A 75 9.25 -6.09 7.43
CA ASP A 75 10.50 -5.57 6.87
C ASP A 75 11.02 -6.43 5.70
N THR A 76 12.11 -5.98 5.07
CA THR A 76 12.74 -6.68 3.93
C THR A 76 13.36 -8.04 4.30
N ASN A 77 13.55 -8.33 5.60
CA ASN A 77 14.02 -9.62 6.09
C ASN A 77 12.87 -10.58 6.42
N GLY A 78 11.62 -10.16 6.24
CA GLY A 78 10.44 -10.94 6.59
C GLY A 78 10.04 -10.86 8.07
N CYS A 79 10.62 -9.93 8.84
CA CYS A 79 10.27 -9.72 10.24
C CYS A 79 9.03 -8.84 10.38
N ILE A 80 8.05 -9.27 11.18
CA ILE A 80 6.87 -8.46 11.49
C ILE A 80 7.28 -7.34 12.45
N LEU A 81 7.19 -6.10 11.98
CA LEU A 81 7.41 -4.89 12.79
C LEU A 81 6.17 -4.51 13.58
N HIS A 82 4.99 -4.61 12.96
CA HIS A 82 3.71 -4.29 13.57
C HIS A 82 2.62 -5.28 13.16
N SER A 83 1.80 -5.67 14.13
CA SER A 83 0.55 -6.39 13.89
C SER A 83 -0.63 -5.43 14.01
N HIS A 84 -1.56 -5.49 13.07
CA HIS A 84 -2.77 -4.66 13.01
C HIS A 84 -2.50 -3.17 12.72
N MET A 85 -1.78 -2.93 11.62
CA MET A 85 -1.49 -1.58 11.13
C MET A 85 -2.67 -1.01 10.34
N PHE A 86 -3.29 0.06 10.83
CA PHE A 86 -4.33 0.80 10.11
C PHE A 86 -3.73 1.88 9.19
N PRO A 87 -4.48 2.42 8.22
CA PRO A 87 -3.92 3.36 7.24
C PRO A 87 -3.26 4.60 7.85
N LYS A 88 -3.85 5.22 8.88
CA LYS A 88 -3.23 6.42 9.49
C LYS A 88 -1.91 6.11 10.22
N PRO A 89 -1.85 5.13 11.15
CA PRO A 89 -0.56 4.72 11.71
C PRO A 89 0.46 4.21 10.69
N LEU A 90 0.01 3.61 9.59
CA LEU A 90 0.90 3.21 8.48
C LEU A 90 1.51 4.44 7.81
N GLU A 91 0.69 5.43 7.48
CA GLU A 91 1.14 6.70 6.88
C GLU A 91 2.18 7.37 7.78
N ASP A 92 1.88 7.55 9.07
CA ASP A 92 2.79 8.20 10.03
C ASP A 92 4.14 7.45 10.13
N PHE A 93 4.10 6.11 10.11
CA PHE A 93 5.30 5.27 10.11
C PHE A 93 6.13 5.46 8.84
N LEU A 94 5.49 5.51 7.67
CA LEU A 94 6.16 5.67 6.38
C LEU A 94 6.73 7.08 6.22
N GLU A 95 5.99 8.12 6.64
CA GLU A 95 6.48 9.50 6.68
C GLU A 95 7.77 9.60 7.51
N THR A 96 7.77 9.01 8.70
CA THR A 96 8.97 8.98 9.56
C THR A 96 10.12 8.18 8.93
N LYS A 97 9.81 7.05 8.26
CA LYS A 97 10.82 6.17 7.66
C LYS A 97 11.49 6.79 6.43
N TYR A 98 10.74 7.56 5.65
CA TYR A 98 11.17 8.12 4.37
C TYR A 98 11.35 9.65 4.42
N GLU A 99 11.41 10.27 5.60
CA GLU A 99 11.50 11.72 5.80
C GLU A 99 12.60 12.37 4.94
N GLU A 100 13.83 11.85 5.03
CA GLU A 100 14.97 12.37 4.26
C GLU A 100 14.80 12.22 2.73
N GLU A 101 14.14 11.16 2.28
CA GLU A 101 13.90 10.89 0.85
C GLU A 101 12.79 11.78 0.28
N LEU A 102 11.73 12.02 1.06
CA LEU A 102 10.64 12.92 0.70
C LEU A 102 11.13 14.38 0.63
N GLU A 103 11.93 14.83 1.59
CA GLU A 103 12.54 16.16 1.57
C GLU A 103 13.43 16.37 0.32
N ALA A 104 14.21 15.36 -0.06
CA ALA A 104 15.05 15.43 -1.26
C ALA A 104 14.22 15.53 -2.56
N LEU A 105 13.09 14.82 -2.63
CA LEU A 105 12.16 14.88 -3.77
C LEU A 105 11.49 16.25 -3.89
N GLU A 106 11.01 16.82 -2.78
CA GLU A 106 10.42 18.16 -2.77
C GLU A 106 11.42 19.23 -3.20
N ALA A 107 12.64 19.20 -2.66
CA ALA A 107 13.71 20.12 -3.04
C ALA A 107 14.08 20.01 -4.53
N SER A 108 14.00 18.83 -5.13
CA SER A 108 14.27 18.63 -6.56
C SER A 108 13.19 19.24 -7.47
N LYS A 109 11.92 19.23 -7.05
CA LYS A 109 10.78 19.77 -7.81
C LYS A 109 10.86 21.29 -7.94
N ASP A 110 11.29 21.97 -6.89
CA ASP A 110 11.46 23.43 -6.87
C ASP A 110 12.55 23.91 -7.84
N ASN A 111 13.57 23.08 -8.09
CA ASN A 111 14.65 23.43 -9.01
C ASN A 111 14.23 23.30 -10.50
N THR A 112 13.30 22.39 -10.83
CA THR A 112 12.73 22.25 -12.17
C THR A 112 11.76 23.36 -12.57
N MET A 113 11.07 24.01 -11.62
CA MET A 113 10.16 25.13 -11.92
C MET A 113 10.90 26.44 -12.28
N LEU A 114 12.20 26.54 -11.98
CA LEU A 114 13.03 27.71 -12.29
C LEU A 114 13.61 27.68 -13.72
N ASP A 115 13.62 26.53 -14.41
CA ASP A 115 14.19 26.42 -15.77
C ASP A 115 13.22 26.82 -16.90
N SER A 116 11.92 26.86 -16.59
CA SER A 116 10.86 27.02 -17.59
C SER A 116 10.51 28.48 -17.90
N THR A 117 11.12 29.44 -17.19
CA THR A 117 10.89 30.88 -17.39
C THR A 117 12.13 31.53 -18.01
N GLY A 118 12.41 31.23 -19.29
CA GLY A 118 13.61 31.78 -19.90
C GLY A 118 13.81 31.51 -21.38
N LYS A 119 12.89 31.95 -22.24
CA LYS A 119 13.20 32.57 -23.55
C LYS A 119 11.94 32.91 -24.35
N GLN A 120 11.47 34.14 -24.20
CA GLN A 120 11.12 34.97 -25.34
C GLN A 120 11.54 36.39 -24.98
N ASN A 121 12.52 36.92 -25.72
CA ASN A 121 12.67 38.33 -26.08
C ASN A 121 13.78 38.46 -27.13
N ASP A 122 13.48 39.28 -28.13
CA ASP A 122 14.30 39.86 -29.20
C ASP A 122 14.68 39.00 -30.43
N SER A 123 13.90 39.17 -31.51
CA SER A 123 14.24 40.09 -32.62
C SER A 123 13.05 40.33 -33.55
#